data_AF-A0AA39JXC9-F1
#
_entry.id   AF-A0AA39JXC9-F1
#
_cell.length_a   1.000
_cell.length_b   1.000
_cell.length_c   1.000
_cell.angle_alpha   90.00
_cell.angle_beta   90.00
_cell.angle_gamma   90.00
#
_symmetry.space_group_name_H-M   'P 1'
#
loop_
_entity.id
_entity.type
_entity.pdbx_description
1 polymer ?
#
loop_
_entity_poly.entity_id
_entity_poly.type
_entity_poly.pdbx_seq_one_letter_code
_entity_poly.pdbx_strand_id
1 'polypeptide(L)'
;MGLTRPNGSETKDACIRPTPEDEARAFREAFAITTRHKARDNVMGALTILNNYVVFAACVWMCEYVASHYSNVRLWWATYIPAIIVISSRMRAMEHLVHEASHNNIFTNPRAHEYTEFLYAFPVFRLLKVFRTLHLEHHKYLGDPVRDADVVRLQYLGFIGDERLSAARFSWLIFGLPFSGWLHYEYVVTLFTEFWTSPASYPWKVIYWVTVLTAVHLSNKWSGFALYYVVPWFGVLTITRYWAEVGEHLGMDMTGNFGNSRTNDGFLQRWWIHPLNDGLHAAHHLNSQVPFHKLRRAHKELMREVPAYREKNTMSNGITETFWQIYECPTVIKAVAEQGQAEWQSGQVWAKR
;
A
#
# COMPACT_ATOMS: atom_id res chain seq x y z
N MET A 1 -33.26 -10.43 -23.33
CA MET A 1 -32.59 -11.56 -24.02
C MET A 1 -31.85 -12.37 -22.97
N GLY A 2 -32.42 -13.51 -22.58
CA GLY A 2 -31.81 -14.42 -21.62
C GLY A 2 -30.72 -15.25 -22.32
N LEU A 3 -29.56 -15.37 -21.68
CA LEU A 3 -28.48 -16.23 -22.15
C LEU A 3 -28.60 -17.58 -21.45
N THR A 4 -29.05 -18.60 -22.18
CA THR A 4 -28.99 -20.01 -21.77
C THR A 4 -27.59 -20.57 -22.04
N ARG A 5 -27.09 -21.42 -21.14
CA ARG A 5 -25.83 -22.16 -21.32
C ARG A 5 -25.99 -23.20 -22.44
N PRO A 6 -24.98 -23.43 -23.30
CA PRO A 6 -25.00 -24.56 -24.22
C PRO A 6 -24.70 -25.85 -23.45
N ASN A 7 -25.56 -26.86 -23.61
CA ASN A 7 -25.25 -28.25 -23.32
C ASN A 7 -24.38 -28.80 -24.45
N GLY A 8 -23.31 -29.52 -24.10
CA GLY A 8 -22.47 -30.22 -25.07
C GLY A 8 -21.31 -30.90 -24.38
N SER A 9 -21.38 -32.23 -24.30
CA SER A 9 -20.39 -33.13 -23.74
C SER A 9 -19.11 -33.14 -24.56
N GLU A 10 -18.01 -32.69 -23.97
CA GLU A 10 -16.68 -33.19 -24.27
C GLU A 10 -16.07 -33.59 -22.94
N THR A 11 -15.60 -34.83 -22.86
CA THR A 11 -14.80 -35.36 -21.77
C THR A 11 -13.58 -34.46 -21.60
N LYS A 12 -13.69 -33.47 -20.70
CA LYS A 12 -12.53 -32.75 -20.18
C LYS A 12 -11.62 -33.80 -19.57
N ASP A 13 -10.44 -33.95 -20.16
CA ASP A 13 -9.29 -34.53 -19.49
C ASP A 13 -9.33 -34.08 -18.04
N ALA A 14 -9.28 -35.05 -17.12
CA ALA A 14 -9.24 -34.78 -15.71
C ALA A 14 -8.08 -33.79 -15.49
N CYS A 15 -8.43 -32.52 -15.26
CA CYS A 15 -7.46 -31.49 -14.93
C CYS A 15 -6.89 -31.92 -13.58
N ILE A 16 -5.79 -32.67 -13.62
CA ILE A 16 -5.13 -33.21 -12.44
C ILE A 16 -4.81 -31.99 -11.59
N ARG A 17 -5.51 -31.86 -10.45
CA ARG A 17 -5.21 -30.78 -9.51
C ARG A 17 -3.74 -30.93 -9.12
N PRO A 18 -2.94 -29.84 -9.18
CA PRO A 18 -1.53 -29.94 -8.86
C PRO A 18 -1.34 -30.53 -7.47
N THR A 19 -0.39 -31.45 -7.34
CA THR A 19 -0.05 -32.03 -6.03
C THR A 19 0.66 -30.98 -5.17
N PRO A 20 0.70 -31.14 -3.83
CA PRO A 20 1.51 -30.26 -2.97
C PRO A 20 2.98 -30.16 -3.41
N GLU A 21 3.53 -31.24 -3.98
CA GLU A 21 4.89 -31.25 -4.52
C GLU A 21 5.03 -30.41 -5.79
N ASP A 22 4.03 -30.45 -6.69
CA ASP A 22 3.99 -29.60 -7.88
C ASP A 22 3.92 -28.12 -7.51
N GLU A 23 3.11 -27.77 -6.50
CA GLU A 23 3.03 -26.40 -6.00
C GLU A 23 4.34 -25.94 -5.35
N ALA A 24 4.98 -26.79 -4.55
CA ALA A 24 6.27 -26.50 -3.96
C ALA A 24 7.38 -26.34 -5.02
N ARG A 25 7.33 -27.14 -6.11
CA ARG A 25 8.25 -27.00 -7.25
C ARG A 25 8.05 -25.67 -7.96
N ALA A 26 6.80 -25.33 -8.28
CA ALA A 26 6.47 -24.05 -8.92
C ALA A 26 6.86 -22.85 -8.04
N PHE A 27 6.68 -22.94 -6.72
CA PHE A 27 7.14 -21.91 -5.79
C PHE A 27 8.65 -21.75 -5.82
N ARG A 28 9.43 -22.85 -5.77
CA ARG A 28 10.90 -22.79 -5.86
C ARG A 28 11.37 -22.17 -7.16
N GLU A 29 10.73 -22.50 -8.28
CA GLU A 29 11.02 -21.91 -9.59
C GLU A 29 10.76 -20.40 -9.61
N ALA A 30 9.58 -19.99 -9.13
CA ALA A 30 9.21 -18.58 -9.01
C ALA A 30 10.16 -17.79 -8.08
N PHE A 31 10.55 -18.41 -6.96
CA PHE A 31 11.50 -17.84 -6.01
C PHE A 31 12.92 -17.72 -6.61
N ALA A 32 13.34 -18.69 -7.44
CA ALA A 32 14.60 -18.62 -8.16
C ALA A 32 14.62 -17.46 -9.17
N ILE A 33 13.53 -17.28 -9.94
CA ILE A 33 13.37 -16.16 -10.88
C ILE A 33 13.49 -14.82 -10.16
N THR A 34 12.71 -14.62 -9.09
CA THR A 34 12.73 -13.37 -8.31
C THR A 34 14.08 -13.12 -7.65
N THR A 35 14.78 -14.17 -7.21
CA THR A 35 16.11 -14.03 -6.59
C THR A 35 17.14 -13.39 -7.53
N ARG A 36 17.02 -13.57 -8.86
CA ARG A 36 17.86 -12.91 -9.87
C ARG A 36 17.71 -11.38 -9.89
N HIS A 37 16.61 -10.85 -9.35
CA HIS A 37 16.25 -9.43 -9.41
C HIS A 37 16.50 -8.67 -8.09
N LYS A 38 17.18 -9.27 -7.12
CA LYS A 38 17.39 -8.68 -5.77
C LYS A 38 18.43 -7.55 -5.69
N ALA A 39 19.21 -7.28 -6.73
CA ALA A 39 20.28 -6.29 -6.61
C ALA A 39 19.70 -4.87 -6.43
N ARG A 40 20.12 -4.16 -5.37
CA ARG A 40 19.73 -2.78 -5.06
C ARG A 40 20.51 -1.80 -5.94
N ASP A 41 19.98 -0.59 -6.08
CA ASP A 41 20.61 0.50 -6.83
C ASP A 41 20.47 1.81 -6.05
N ASN A 42 21.59 2.28 -5.50
CA ASN A 42 21.64 3.48 -4.67
C ASN A 42 21.21 4.74 -5.45
N VAL A 43 21.54 4.81 -6.75
CA VAL A 43 21.20 5.96 -7.59
C VAL A 43 19.70 5.98 -7.82
N MET A 44 19.10 4.85 -8.15
CA MET A 44 17.65 4.74 -8.29
C MET A 44 16.94 5.09 -6.98
N GLY A 45 17.42 4.59 -5.83
CA GLY A 45 16.89 4.94 -4.52
C GLY A 45 16.91 6.46 -4.25
N ALA A 46 18.06 7.11 -4.47
CA ALA A 46 18.21 8.55 -4.29
C ALA A 46 17.36 9.37 -5.26
N LEU A 47 17.32 8.99 -6.54
CA LEU A 47 16.50 9.66 -7.56
C LEU A 47 15.01 9.52 -7.27
N THR A 48 14.54 8.38 -6.76
CA THR A 48 13.15 8.19 -6.38
C THR A 48 12.75 9.09 -5.20
N ILE A 49 13.60 9.19 -4.16
CA ILE A 49 13.37 10.12 -3.05
C ILE A 49 13.31 11.56 -3.58
N LEU A 50 14.30 11.97 -4.37
CA LEU A 50 14.37 13.31 -4.93
C LEU A 50 13.16 13.64 -5.81
N ASN A 51 12.71 12.69 -6.64
CA ASN A 51 11.56 12.87 -7.53
C ASN A 51 10.30 13.25 -6.74
N ASN A 52 10.06 12.64 -5.58
CA ASN A 52 8.89 12.95 -4.76
C ASN A 52 8.89 14.42 -4.32
N TYR A 53 10.04 14.95 -3.87
CA TYR A 53 10.18 16.35 -3.47
C TYR A 53 10.11 17.32 -4.64
N VAL A 54 10.73 17.00 -5.77
CA VAL A 54 10.70 17.86 -6.97
C VAL A 54 9.28 17.99 -7.50
N VAL A 55 8.53 16.88 -7.60
CA VAL A 55 7.14 16.91 -8.04
C VAL A 55 6.25 17.67 -7.05
N PHE A 56 6.45 17.46 -5.75
CA PHE A 56 5.76 18.24 -4.71
C PHE A 56 6.00 19.75 -4.91
N ALA A 57 7.27 20.16 -4.99
CA ALA A 57 7.66 21.56 -5.14
C ALA A 57 7.12 22.17 -6.44
N ALA A 58 7.12 21.42 -7.55
CA ALA A 58 6.56 21.85 -8.82
C ALA A 58 5.04 22.10 -8.74
N CYS A 59 4.30 21.24 -8.03
CA CYS A 59 2.87 21.45 -7.79
C CYS A 59 2.59 22.72 -6.99
N VAL A 60 3.34 22.93 -5.90
CA VAL A 60 3.21 24.16 -5.08
C VAL A 60 3.55 25.39 -5.90
N TRP A 61 4.68 25.37 -6.61
CA TRP A 61 5.11 26.48 -7.45
C TRP A 61 4.06 26.83 -8.51
N MET A 62 3.47 25.84 -9.17
CA MET A 62 2.44 26.07 -10.19
C MET A 62 1.20 26.76 -9.60
N CYS A 63 0.71 26.30 -8.45
CA CYS A 63 -0.45 26.90 -7.78
C CYS A 63 -0.16 28.33 -7.31
N GLU A 64 1.00 28.58 -6.71
CA GLU A 64 1.42 29.91 -6.25
C GLU A 64 1.69 30.86 -7.42
N TYR A 65 2.26 30.36 -8.53
CA TYR A 65 2.43 31.11 -9.76
C TYR A 65 1.07 31.56 -10.31
N VAL A 66 0.09 30.65 -10.38
CA VAL A 66 -1.24 31.00 -10.84
C VAL A 66 -1.91 32.02 -9.92
N ALA A 67 -1.82 31.84 -8.60
CA ALA A 67 -2.39 32.76 -7.63
C ALA A 67 -1.80 34.18 -7.75
N SER A 68 -0.50 34.29 -8.02
CA SER A 68 0.20 35.58 -8.08
C SER A 68 0.07 36.30 -9.43
N HIS A 69 -0.07 35.57 -10.53
CA HIS A 69 -0.11 36.14 -11.89
C HIS A 69 -1.52 36.28 -12.45
N TYR A 70 -2.47 35.50 -11.95
CA TYR A 70 -3.84 35.49 -12.43
C TYR A 70 -4.79 35.72 -11.26
N SER A 71 -5.47 36.87 -11.25
CA SER A 71 -6.53 37.19 -10.26
C SER A 71 -7.83 36.43 -10.55
N ASN A 72 -7.74 35.12 -10.83
CA ASN A 72 -8.85 34.27 -11.20
C ASN A 72 -8.91 33.06 -10.26
N VAL A 73 -9.86 33.11 -9.32
CA VAL A 73 -10.08 32.05 -8.33
C VAL A 73 -10.42 30.70 -8.97
N ARG A 74 -11.15 30.69 -10.10
CA ARG A 74 -11.51 29.44 -10.79
C ARG A 74 -10.28 28.78 -11.40
N LEU A 75 -9.37 29.59 -11.96
CA LEU A 75 -8.11 29.09 -12.49
C LEU A 75 -7.21 28.54 -11.38
N TRP A 76 -7.17 29.20 -10.22
CA TRP A 76 -6.44 28.67 -9.07
C TRP A 76 -6.98 27.30 -8.64
N TRP A 77 -8.30 27.16 -8.45
CA TRP A 77 -8.91 25.85 -8.12
C TRP A 77 -8.65 24.78 -9.17
N ALA A 78 -8.65 25.15 -10.45
CA ALA A 78 -8.33 24.23 -11.55
C ALA A 78 -6.88 23.71 -11.50
N THR A 79 -5.96 24.45 -10.88
CA THR A 79 -4.59 23.96 -10.61
C THR A 79 -4.45 23.26 -9.26
N TYR A 80 -5.14 23.75 -8.23
CA TYR A 80 -5.02 23.24 -6.86
C TYR A 80 -5.60 21.83 -6.70
N ILE A 81 -6.79 21.55 -7.25
CA ILE A 81 -7.43 20.24 -7.15
C ILE A 81 -6.54 19.11 -7.72
N PRO A 82 -6.00 19.20 -8.95
CA PRO A 82 -5.07 18.18 -9.43
C PRO A 82 -3.75 18.18 -8.64
N ALA A 83 -3.25 19.35 -8.19
CA ALA A 83 -2.02 19.42 -7.40
C ALA A 83 -2.11 18.64 -6.09
N ILE A 84 -3.22 18.73 -5.34
CA ILE A 84 -3.35 17.97 -4.08
C ILE A 84 -3.43 16.46 -4.29
N ILE A 85 -3.97 16.00 -5.43
CA ILE A 85 -3.98 14.58 -5.80
C ILE A 85 -2.55 14.12 -6.13
N VAL A 86 -1.80 14.92 -6.90
CA VAL A 86 -0.41 14.62 -7.25
C VAL A 86 0.47 14.61 -5.99
N ILE A 87 0.34 15.62 -5.13
CA ILE A 87 1.08 15.72 -3.86
C ILE A 87 0.77 14.50 -2.98
N SER A 88 -0.50 14.16 -2.83
CA SER A 88 -0.92 12.98 -2.07
C SER A 88 -0.34 11.69 -2.65
N SER A 89 -0.31 11.53 -3.98
CA SER A 89 0.37 10.41 -4.64
C SER A 89 1.88 10.38 -4.33
N ARG A 90 2.56 11.52 -4.24
CA ARG A 90 3.98 11.58 -3.83
C ARG A 90 4.16 11.23 -2.36
N MET A 91 3.26 11.66 -1.48
CA MET A 91 3.25 11.22 -0.08
C MET A 91 3.00 9.71 0.02
N ARG A 92 2.08 9.14 -0.77
CA ARG A 92 1.87 7.70 -0.86
C ARG A 92 3.13 6.96 -1.32
N ALA A 93 3.87 7.53 -2.27
CA ALA A 93 5.17 7.01 -2.70
C ALA A 93 6.23 7.06 -1.59
N MET A 94 6.20 8.07 -0.72
CA MET A 94 7.04 8.11 0.49
C MET A 94 6.70 6.98 1.46
N GLU A 95 5.41 6.65 1.64
CA GLU A 95 5.02 5.46 2.43
C GLU A 95 5.52 4.15 1.81
N HIS A 96 5.51 4.06 0.48
CA HIS A 96 6.14 2.92 -0.21
C HIS A 96 7.65 2.88 -0.04
N LEU A 97 8.33 4.02 0.08
CA LEU A 97 9.74 4.02 0.44
C LEU A 97 9.93 3.50 1.88
N VAL A 98 9.04 3.81 2.83
CA VAL A 98 9.07 3.17 4.16
C VAL A 98 8.91 1.66 4.04
N HIS A 99 7.98 1.21 3.19
CA HIS A 99 7.76 -0.20 2.89
C HIS A 99 8.99 -0.88 2.27
N GLU A 100 9.58 -0.31 1.22
CA GLU A 100 10.80 -0.83 0.60
C GLU A 100 11.99 -0.83 1.57
N ALA A 101 12.12 0.21 2.39
CA ALA A 101 13.15 0.30 3.43
C ALA A 101 12.97 -0.76 4.53
N SER A 102 11.74 -1.23 4.78
CA SER A 102 11.48 -2.30 5.74
C SER A 102 12.15 -3.61 5.29
N HIS A 103 12.20 -3.86 3.98
CA HIS A 103 12.85 -5.00 3.33
C HIS A 103 14.31 -4.74 2.90
N ASN A 104 14.86 -3.56 3.25
CA ASN A 104 16.19 -3.10 2.83
C ASN A 104 16.36 -3.03 1.29
N ASN A 105 15.35 -2.54 0.56
CA ASN A 105 15.31 -2.53 -0.90
C ASN A 105 15.73 -1.21 -1.56
N ILE A 106 15.93 -0.13 -0.81
CA ILE A 106 16.31 1.18 -1.39
C ILE A 106 17.81 1.24 -1.65
N PHE A 107 18.61 0.92 -0.63
CA PHE A 107 20.06 1.07 -0.67
C PHE A 107 20.78 -0.25 -0.44
N THR A 108 21.97 -0.37 -1.02
CA THR A 108 22.88 -1.51 -0.86
C THR A 108 23.37 -1.69 0.59
N ASN A 109 23.56 -0.59 1.33
CA ASN A 109 23.88 -0.63 2.76
C ASN A 109 22.59 -0.62 3.59
N PRO A 110 22.28 -1.68 4.36
CA PRO A 110 21.07 -1.75 5.19
C PRO A 110 20.94 -0.58 6.18
N ARG A 111 22.06 -0.08 6.74
CA ARG A 111 22.05 1.03 7.70
C ARG A 111 21.64 2.36 7.08
N ALA A 112 21.81 2.53 5.77
CA ALA A 112 21.47 3.77 5.08
C ALA A 112 19.97 4.10 5.21
N HIS A 113 19.10 3.09 5.28
CA HIS A 113 17.66 3.29 5.45
C HIS A 113 17.33 4.01 6.77
N GLU A 114 18.00 3.65 7.86
CA GLU A 114 17.78 4.31 9.16
C GLU A 114 18.37 5.72 9.18
N TYR A 115 19.54 5.93 8.56
CA TYR A 115 20.13 7.26 8.46
C TYR A 115 19.37 8.22 7.54
N THR A 116 18.62 7.69 6.58
CA THR A 116 17.89 8.48 5.57
C THR A 116 16.39 8.48 5.76
N GLU A 117 15.85 7.84 6.81
CA GLU A 117 14.41 7.75 7.03
C GLU A 117 13.74 9.12 7.15
N PHE A 118 14.47 10.15 7.58
CA PHE A 118 13.96 11.52 7.65
C PHE A 118 13.55 12.09 6.27
N LEU A 119 14.06 11.51 5.17
CA LEU A 119 13.74 11.91 3.81
C LEU A 119 12.44 11.31 3.28
N TYR A 120 11.87 10.28 3.92
CA TYR A 120 10.66 9.63 3.37
C TYR A 120 9.68 9.11 4.45
N ALA A 121 10.13 8.82 5.66
CA ALA A 121 9.27 8.35 6.74
C ALA A 121 8.67 9.53 7.53
N PHE A 122 9.50 10.49 7.96
CA PHE A 122 9.04 11.63 8.77
C PHE A 122 8.04 12.55 8.07
N PRO A 123 8.16 12.86 6.76
CA PRO A 123 7.20 13.69 6.04
C PRO A 123 5.79 13.08 5.91
N VAL A 124 5.60 11.82 6.33
CA VAL A 124 4.29 11.14 6.32
C VAL A 124 3.95 10.56 7.69
N PHE A 125 4.66 11.00 8.74
CA PHE A 125 4.49 10.55 10.13
C PHE A 125 4.64 9.03 10.30
N ARG A 126 5.67 8.46 9.68
CA ARG A 126 6.06 7.06 9.83
C ARG A 126 7.44 6.95 10.47
N LEU A 127 7.67 5.84 11.16
CA LEU A 127 8.97 5.48 11.72
C LEU A 127 9.36 4.13 11.14
N LEU A 128 10.54 4.06 10.53
CA LEU A 128 10.96 2.86 9.79
C LEU A 128 10.98 1.63 10.69
N LYS A 129 11.53 1.77 11.90
CA LYS A 129 11.65 0.65 12.85
C LYS A 129 10.28 0.09 13.27
N VAL A 130 9.32 0.97 13.57
CA VAL A 130 7.99 0.57 14.02
C VAL A 130 7.24 -0.12 12.89
N PHE A 131 7.22 0.52 11.71
CA PHE A 131 6.56 -0.05 10.55
C PHE A 131 7.19 -1.38 10.12
N ARG A 132 8.52 -1.50 10.13
CA ARG A 132 9.23 -2.73 9.76
C ARG A 132 8.81 -3.91 10.63
N THR A 133 8.65 -3.72 11.94
CA THR A 133 8.21 -4.80 12.84
C THR A 133 6.84 -5.32 12.42
N LEU A 134 5.84 -4.44 12.35
CA LEU A 134 4.46 -4.80 12.01
C LEU A 134 4.36 -5.42 10.61
N HIS A 135 5.07 -4.83 9.64
CA HIS A 135 5.01 -5.27 8.27
C HIS A 135 5.69 -6.64 8.05
N LEU A 136 6.81 -6.92 8.73
CA LEU A 136 7.44 -8.25 8.66
C LEU A 136 6.61 -9.31 9.39
N GLU A 137 5.87 -8.95 10.44
CA GLU A 137 4.90 -9.83 11.07
C GLU A 137 3.74 -10.18 10.13
N HIS A 138 3.21 -9.20 9.41
CA HIS A 138 2.22 -9.43 8.36
C HIS A 138 2.74 -10.41 7.29
N HIS A 139 3.96 -10.22 6.76
CA HIS A 139 4.55 -11.18 5.80
C HIS A 139 4.70 -12.59 6.38
N LYS A 140 5.13 -12.69 7.65
CA LYS A 140 5.35 -13.98 8.34
C LYS A 140 4.04 -14.71 8.64
N TYR A 141 3.01 -13.97 9.05
CA TYR A 141 1.75 -14.50 9.53
C TYR A 141 0.59 -14.21 8.58
N LEU A 142 0.86 -13.93 7.30
CA LEU A 142 -0.15 -13.55 6.30
C LEU A 142 -1.43 -14.40 6.40
N GLY A 143 -2.57 -13.73 6.52
CA GLY A 143 -3.87 -14.40 6.62
C GLY A 143 -4.18 -14.98 8.00
N ASP A 144 -3.35 -14.80 9.02
CA ASP A 144 -3.62 -15.24 10.40
C ASP A 144 -4.59 -14.26 11.08
N PRO A 145 -5.79 -14.71 11.53
CA PRO A 145 -6.82 -13.83 12.11
C PRO A 145 -6.42 -13.15 13.41
N VAL A 146 -5.28 -13.49 13.99
CA VAL A 146 -4.83 -12.97 15.27
C VAL A 146 -3.50 -12.25 15.15
N ARG A 147 -2.55 -12.81 14.38
CA ARG A 147 -1.17 -12.32 14.23
C ARG A 147 -0.92 -11.49 12.98
N ASP A 148 -1.88 -11.39 12.07
CA ASP A 148 -1.81 -10.45 10.95
C ASP A 148 -2.65 -9.21 11.26
N ALA A 149 -1.97 -8.11 11.58
CA ALA A 149 -2.58 -6.81 11.87
C ALA A 149 -3.60 -6.36 10.80
N ASP A 150 -3.30 -6.62 9.52
CA ASP A 150 -4.16 -6.20 8.43
C ASP A 150 -5.45 -7.03 8.42
N VAL A 151 -5.36 -8.33 8.66
CA VAL A 151 -6.54 -9.22 8.79
C VAL A 151 -7.39 -8.81 9.98
N VAL A 152 -6.78 -8.58 11.15
CA VAL A 152 -7.50 -8.15 12.37
C VAL A 152 -8.28 -6.86 12.10
N ARG A 153 -7.63 -5.87 11.45
CA ARG A 153 -8.29 -4.61 11.09
C ARG A 153 -9.43 -4.82 10.08
N LEU A 154 -9.23 -5.64 9.06
CA LEU A 154 -10.24 -5.94 8.05
C LEU A 154 -11.45 -6.70 8.62
N GLN A 155 -11.24 -7.57 9.61
CA GLN A 155 -12.31 -8.19 10.41
C GLN A 155 -13.04 -7.16 11.26
N TYR A 156 -12.30 -6.25 11.94
CA TYR A 156 -12.89 -5.19 12.75
C TYR A 156 -13.80 -4.25 11.92
N LEU A 157 -13.38 -3.89 10.71
CA LEU A 157 -14.19 -3.11 9.77
C LEU A 157 -15.37 -3.92 9.20
N GLY A 158 -15.31 -5.24 9.30
CA GLY A 158 -16.32 -6.17 8.85
C GLY A 158 -16.24 -6.52 7.36
N PHE A 159 -15.07 -6.40 6.74
CA PHE A 159 -14.84 -6.95 5.40
C PHE A 159 -14.71 -8.48 5.40
N ILE A 160 -14.18 -9.03 6.49
CA ILE A 160 -13.95 -10.46 6.67
C ILE A 160 -14.86 -10.94 7.79
N GLY A 161 -15.69 -11.94 7.50
CA GLY A 161 -16.63 -12.55 8.43
C GLY A 161 -17.32 -13.75 7.80
N ASP A 162 -18.22 -14.37 8.55
CA ASP A 162 -18.88 -15.63 8.13
C ASP A 162 -19.91 -15.43 7.00
N GLU A 163 -20.47 -14.23 6.91
CA GLU A 163 -21.51 -13.89 5.93
C GLU A 163 -20.97 -13.00 4.80
N ARG A 164 -21.46 -13.24 3.57
CA ARG A 164 -21.16 -12.37 2.44
C ARG A 164 -21.74 -10.97 2.68
N LEU A 165 -20.93 -9.95 2.44
CA LEU A 165 -21.36 -8.56 2.52
C LEU A 165 -22.49 -8.24 1.52
N SER A 166 -23.51 -7.51 1.99
CA SER A 166 -24.48 -6.91 1.10
C SER A 166 -23.84 -5.81 0.24
N ALA A 167 -24.35 -5.60 -0.98
CA ALA A 167 -23.82 -4.58 -1.88
C ALA A 167 -23.85 -3.17 -1.26
N ALA A 168 -24.90 -2.86 -0.47
CA ALA A 168 -25.02 -1.59 0.22
C ALA A 168 -23.94 -1.41 1.30
N ARG A 169 -23.70 -2.44 2.13
CA ARG A 169 -22.65 -2.39 3.16
C ARG A 169 -21.27 -2.31 2.54
N PHE A 170 -21.00 -3.09 1.49
CA PHE A 170 -19.75 -3.02 0.75
C PHE A 170 -19.52 -1.62 0.17
N SER A 171 -20.52 -1.05 -0.51
CA SER A 171 -20.45 0.30 -1.08
C SER A 171 -20.20 1.36 0.00
N TRP A 172 -20.85 1.25 1.16
CA TRP A 172 -20.59 2.11 2.30
C TRP A 172 -19.14 1.99 2.80
N LEU A 173 -18.61 0.77 2.96
CA LEU A 173 -17.23 0.58 3.41
C LEU A 173 -16.22 1.16 2.40
N ILE A 174 -16.44 1.01 1.09
CA ILE A 174 -15.50 1.49 0.07
C ILE A 174 -15.59 3.01 -0.15
N PHE A 175 -16.80 3.58 -0.21
CA PHE A 175 -17.02 4.95 -0.66
C PHE A 175 -17.60 5.88 0.41
N GLY A 176 -18.26 5.35 1.45
CA GLY A 176 -18.85 6.15 2.51
C GLY A 176 -17.91 6.35 3.70
N LEU A 177 -17.35 5.25 4.21
CA LEU A 177 -16.44 5.23 5.37
C LEU A 177 -15.24 6.18 5.21
N PRO A 178 -14.59 6.31 4.03
CA PRO A 178 -13.47 7.24 3.89
C PRO A 178 -13.84 8.71 4.10
N PHE A 179 -15.10 9.07 3.88
CA PHE A 179 -15.61 10.43 4.00
C PHE A 179 -16.39 10.66 5.31
N SER A 180 -16.53 9.64 6.17
CA SER A 180 -17.22 9.78 7.46
C SER A 180 -16.40 10.51 8.53
N GLY A 181 -15.10 10.71 8.29
CA GLY A 181 -14.14 11.22 9.27
C GLY A 181 -13.57 10.15 10.20
N TRP A 182 -14.16 8.95 10.26
CA TRP A 182 -13.65 7.87 11.12
C TRP A 182 -12.23 7.44 10.74
N LEU A 183 -11.95 7.20 9.45
CA LEU A 183 -10.60 6.81 9.01
C LEU A 183 -9.57 7.91 9.29
N HIS A 184 -9.99 9.17 9.22
CA HIS A 184 -9.11 10.30 9.52
C HIS A 184 -8.73 10.33 11.00
N TYR A 185 -9.71 10.10 11.88
CA TYR A 185 -9.47 9.92 13.31
C TYR A 185 -8.58 8.70 13.58
N GLU A 186 -8.88 7.56 12.98
CA GLU A 186 -8.11 6.33 13.13
C GLU A 186 -6.64 6.57 12.75
N TYR A 187 -6.34 7.11 11.56
CA TYR A 187 -4.96 7.35 11.14
C TYR A 187 -4.24 8.42 11.97
N VAL A 188 -4.94 9.40 12.56
CA VAL A 188 -4.32 10.31 13.53
C VAL A 188 -3.89 9.53 14.78
N VAL A 189 -4.73 8.66 15.30
CA VAL A 189 -4.41 7.85 16.48
C VAL A 189 -3.31 6.82 16.17
N THR A 190 -3.36 6.17 15.02
CA THR A 190 -2.47 5.04 14.70
C THR A 190 -1.14 5.46 14.10
N LEU A 191 -1.07 6.60 13.39
CA LEU A 191 0.17 7.06 12.77
C LEU A 191 0.73 8.30 13.46
N PHE A 192 -0.06 9.36 13.59
CA PHE A 192 0.45 10.61 14.15
C PHE A 192 0.79 10.47 15.64
N THR A 193 -0.11 9.89 16.44
CA THR A 193 0.17 9.66 17.85
C THR A 193 1.33 8.66 18.03
N GLU A 194 1.32 7.53 17.31
CA GLU A 194 2.44 6.55 17.35
C GLU A 194 3.78 7.20 16.98
N PHE A 195 3.79 8.07 15.96
CA PHE A 195 4.97 8.81 15.55
C PHE A 195 5.53 9.66 16.70
N TRP A 196 4.68 10.32 17.48
CA TRP A 196 5.14 11.17 18.59
C TRP A 196 5.41 10.42 19.89
N THR A 197 4.66 9.36 20.20
CA THR A 197 4.81 8.62 21.46
C THR A 197 5.90 7.55 21.41
N SER A 198 6.22 7.01 20.22
CA SER A 198 7.28 6.00 20.08
C SER A 198 8.65 6.56 20.46
N PRO A 199 9.51 5.82 21.19
CA PRO A 199 10.88 6.25 21.46
C PRO A 199 11.79 6.16 20.21
N ALA A 200 11.33 5.54 19.12
CA ALA A 200 12.13 5.39 17.91
C ALA A 200 12.45 6.74 17.25
N SER A 201 13.67 6.83 16.72
CA SER A 201 14.21 7.96 15.97
C SER A 201 14.29 9.28 16.75
N TYR A 202 14.21 9.23 18.09
CA TYR A 202 14.59 10.36 18.94
C TYR A 202 16.12 10.56 18.93
N PRO A 203 16.61 11.81 18.95
CA PRO A 203 15.86 13.08 18.90
C PRO A 203 15.51 13.56 17.47
N TRP A 204 15.94 12.85 16.44
CA TRP A 204 15.95 13.30 15.04
C TRP A 204 14.57 13.70 14.50
N LYS A 205 13.49 12.98 14.83
CA LYS A 205 12.15 13.35 14.36
C LYS A 205 11.63 14.68 14.92
N VAL A 206 12.03 15.02 16.16
CA VAL A 206 11.70 16.32 16.76
C VAL A 206 12.49 17.42 16.07
N ILE A 207 13.81 17.20 15.89
CA ILE A 207 14.68 18.16 15.20
C ILE A 207 14.13 18.44 13.78
N TYR A 208 13.73 17.40 13.06
CA TYR A 208 13.11 17.51 11.74
C TYR A 208 11.88 18.42 11.77
N TRP A 209 10.89 18.11 12.61
CA TRP A 209 9.63 18.86 12.65
C TRP A 209 9.79 20.28 13.20
N VAL A 210 10.66 20.50 14.19
CA VAL A 210 11.01 21.85 14.65
C VAL A 210 11.63 22.65 13.52
N THR A 211 12.52 22.05 12.72
CA THR A 211 13.13 22.70 11.56
C THR A 211 12.07 23.07 10.51
N VAL A 212 11.18 22.14 10.16
CA VAL A 212 10.09 22.37 9.20
C VAL A 212 9.16 23.49 9.68
N LEU A 213 8.67 23.41 10.92
CA LEU A 213 7.73 24.40 11.45
C LEU A 213 8.37 25.78 11.66
N THR A 214 9.66 25.82 12.02
CA THR A 214 10.43 27.07 12.09
C THR A 214 10.55 27.70 10.70
N ALA A 215 10.86 26.92 9.66
CA ALA A 215 10.93 27.43 8.30
C ALA A 215 9.56 27.95 7.81
N VAL A 216 8.47 27.26 8.12
CA VAL A 216 7.09 27.72 7.81
C VAL A 216 6.77 29.03 8.54
N HIS A 217 7.14 29.14 9.81
CA HIS A 217 6.90 30.33 10.61
C HIS A 217 7.72 31.54 10.11
N LEU A 218 9.03 31.36 9.91
CA LEU A 218 9.92 32.43 9.44
C LEU A 218 9.58 32.92 8.03
N SER A 219 8.99 32.06 7.19
CA SER A 219 8.53 32.44 5.85
C SER A 219 7.08 32.96 5.81
N ASN A 220 6.37 32.96 6.94
CA ASN A 220 4.94 33.29 7.05
C ASN A 220 4.06 32.49 6.06
N LYS A 221 4.35 31.20 5.86
CA LYS A 221 3.67 30.32 4.89
C LYS A 221 2.70 29.33 5.52
N TRP A 222 2.09 29.66 6.67
CA TRP A 222 1.15 28.78 7.36
C TRP A 222 -0.05 28.35 6.49
N SER A 223 -0.62 29.28 5.71
CA SER A 223 -1.70 28.95 4.77
C SER A 223 -1.24 27.98 3.68
N GLY A 224 -0.05 28.21 3.11
CA GLY A 224 0.55 27.28 2.14
C GLY A 224 0.84 25.91 2.75
N PHE A 225 1.37 25.86 3.97
CA PHE A 225 1.58 24.60 4.69
C PHE A 225 0.25 23.85 4.92
N ALA A 226 -0.81 24.55 5.33
CA ALA A 226 -2.13 23.94 5.48
C ALA A 226 -2.66 23.40 4.14
N LEU A 227 -2.62 24.19 3.07
CA LEU A 227 -3.16 23.84 1.76
C LEU A 227 -2.37 22.73 1.05
N TYR A 228 -1.04 22.80 1.07
CA TYR A 228 -0.21 21.90 0.27
C TYR A 228 0.38 20.72 1.04
N TYR A 229 0.40 20.76 2.37
CA TYR A 229 0.87 19.63 3.19
C TYR A 229 -0.26 18.99 4.00
N VAL A 230 -0.97 19.78 4.82
CA VAL A 230 -1.99 19.23 5.73
C VAL A 230 -3.19 18.65 4.96
N VAL A 231 -3.72 19.38 3.97
CA VAL A 231 -4.87 18.89 3.17
C VAL A 231 -4.53 17.59 2.41
N PRO A 232 -3.40 17.47 1.68
CA PRO A 232 -3.04 16.21 1.04
C PRO A 232 -2.76 15.06 2.02
N TRP A 233 -2.08 15.33 3.14
CA TRP A 233 -1.73 14.30 4.14
C TRP A 233 -2.96 13.80 4.90
N PHE A 234 -3.76 14.72 5.44
CA PHE A 234 -4.91 14.37 6.26
C PHE A 234 -6.10 13.93 5.41
N GLY A 235 -6.36 14.61 4.28
CA GLY A 235 -7.52 14.35 3.42
C GLY A 235 -7.26 13.25 2.38
N VAL A 236 -6.59 13.60 1.28
CA VAL A 236 -6.51 12.72 0.09
C VAL A 236 -5.69 11.45 0.37
N LEU A 237 -4.59 11.56 1.13
CA LEU A 237 -3.71 10.42 1.41
C LEU A 237 -4.41 9.39 2.30
N THR A 238 -5.17 9.82 3.31
CA THR A 238 -5.97 8.93 4.17
C THR A 238 -6.89 8.02 3.35
N ILE A 239 -7.60 8.60 2.38
CA ILE A 239 -8.51 7.86 1.49
C ILE A 239 -7.72 6.93 0.57
N THR A 240 -6.64 7.46 -0.03
CA THR A 240 -5.76 6.70 -0.95
C THR A 240 -5.13 5.49 -0.26
N ARG A 241 -4.66 5.65 0.99
CA ARG A 241 -4.06 4.58 1.78
C ARG A 241 -5.06 3.48 2.07
N TYR A 242 -6.26 3.84 2.52
CA TYR A 242 -7.32 2.88 2.78
C TYR A 242 -7.71 2.08 1.53
N TRP A 243 -7.85 2.74 0.38
CA TRP A 243 -8.12 2.05 -0.89
C TRP A 243 -6.98 1.14 -1.33
N ALA A 244 -5.72 1.50 -1.06
CA ALA A 244 -4.58 0.62 -1.33
C ALA A 244 -4.62 -0.64 -0.44
N GLU A 245 -4.74 -0.47 0.87
CA GLU A 245 -4.81 -1.57 1.85
C GLU A 245 -5.94 -2.55 1.52
N VAL A 246 -7.14 -2.03 1.23
CA VAL A 246 -8.29 -2.85 0.81
C VAL A 246 -8.04 -3.52 -0.55
N GLY A 247 -7.30 -2.86 -1.44
CA GLY A 247 -7.00 -3.29 -2.80
C GLY A 247 -5.99 -4.43 -2.92
N GLU A 248 -5.26 -4.77 -1.87
CA GLU A 248 -4.10 -5.70 -1.93
C GLU A 248 -4.48 -7.14 -1.59
N HIS A 249 -5.19 -7.36 -0.48
CA HIS A 249 -5.43 -8.72 0.04
C HIS A 249 -6.90 -9.15 0.07
N LEU A 250 -7.86 -8.23 0.14
CA LEU A 250 -9.28 -8.63 0.16
C LEU A 250 -9.66 -9.31 -1.16
N GLY A 251 -10.57 -10.29 -1.10
CA GLY A 251 -11.01 -11.10 -2.24
C GLY A 251 -9.96 -12.09 -2.74
N MET A 252 -8.97 -12.42 -1.91
CA MET A 252 -7.87 -13.35 -2.22
C MET A 252 -7.85 -14.54 -1.24
N ASP A 253 -7.14 -15.61 -1.61
CA ASP A 253 -6.89 -16.76 -0.73
C ASP A 253 -5.52 -16.62 -0.05
N MET A 254 -5.53 -16.08 1.17
CA MET A 254 -4.31 -15.82 1.94
C MET A 254 -3.66 -17.07 2.54
N THR A 255 -4.23 -18.26 2.29
CA THR A 255 -3.67 -19.52 2.77
C THR A 255 -2.63 -20.11 1.81
N GLY A 256 -2.68 -19.69 0.53
CA GLY A 256 -1.82 -20.20 -0.53
C GLY A 256 -0.48 -19.49 -0.67
N ASN A 257 0.46 -20.16 -1.36
CA ASN A 257 1.75 -19.59 -1.76
C ASN A 257 1.65 -18.63 -2.97
N PHE A 258 0.57 -18.75 -3.74
CA PHE A 258 0.22 -17.90 -4.88
C PHE A 258 -1.23 -17.48 -4.75
N GLY A 259 -1.58 -16.30 -5.27
CA GLY A 259 -2.95 -15.79 -5.21
C GLY A 259 -3.39 -15.33 -3.80
N ASN A 260 -2.43 -15.11 -2.89
CA ASN A 260 -2.66 -14.56 -1.54
C ASN A 260 -2.75 -13.03 -1.50
N SER A 261 -2.44 -12.39 -2.62
CA SER A 261 -2.48 -10.96 -2.83
C SER A 261 -2.69 -10.65 -4.31
N ARG A 262 -3.15 -9.44 -4.61
CA ARG A 262 -3.54 -8.98 -5.93
C ARG A 262 -2.41 -8.28 -6.67
N THR A 263 -2.48 -8.31 -8.00
CA THR A 263 -1.71 -7.40 -8.87
C THR A 263 -2.60 -6.29 -9.42
N ASN A 264 -2.45 -5.06 -8.93
CA ASN A 264 -3.10 -3.84 -9.42
C ASN A 264 -2.17 -3.07 -10.38
N ASP A 265 -2.27 -3.30 -11.69
CA ASP A 265 -1.30 -2.78 -12.69
C ASP A 265 -1.86 -1.68 -13.64
N GLY A 266 -3.06 -1.19 -13.34
CA GLY A 266 -3.70 -0.09 -14.07
C GLY A 266 -2.88 1.21 -14.09
N PHE A 267 -3.15 2.12 -15.04
CA PHE A 267 -2.48 3.42 -15.08
C PHE A 267 -2.73 4.23 -13.78
N LEU A 268 -4.00 4.39 -13.38
CA LEU A 268 -4.34 5.11 -12.16
C LEU A 268 -3.86 4.39 -10.90
N GLN A 269 -3.88 3.05 -10.89
CA GLN A 269 -3.30 2.26 -9.82
C GLN A 269 -1.80 2.56 -9.67
N ARG A 270 -1.02 2.44 -10.73
CA ARG A 270 0.44 2.71 -10.70
C ARG A 270 0.81 4.15 -10.37
N TRP A 271 0.01 5.12 -10.82
CA TRP A 271 0.35 6.52 -10.66
C TRP A 271 -0.11 7.09 -9.32
N TRP A 272 -1.29 6.70 -8.84
CA TRP A 272 -1.92 7.29 -7.65
C TRP A 272 -1.87 6.36 -6.43
N ILE A 273 -2.50 5.19 -6.50
CA ILE A 273 -2.73 4.31 -5.33
C ILE A 273 -1.46 3.53 -4.96
N HIS A 274 -0.80 2.98 -5.98
CA HIS A 274 0.35 2.08 -5.89
C HIS A 274 1.59 2.58 -6.66
N PRO A 275 2.12 3.79 -6.34
CA PRO A 275 3.39 4.24 -6.91
C PRO A 275 4.54 3.29 -6.55
N LEU A 276 5.62 3.33 -7.31
CA LEU A 276 6.80 2.46 -7.12
C LEU A 276 6.50 0.97 -7.31
N ASN A 277 5.60 0.61 -8.22
CA ASN A 277 5.25 -0.79 -8.54
C ASN A 277 4.71 -1.61 -7.37
N ASP A 278 4.32 -0.97 -6.26
CA ASP A 278 3.74 -1.61 -5.09
C ASP A 278 2.50 -2.47 -5.42
N GLY A 279 1.77 -2.06 -6.47
CA GLY A 279 0.59 -2.77 -6.96
C GLY A 279 0.90 -4.13 -7.54
N LEU A 280 2.18 -4.48 -7.78
CA LEU A 280 2.61 -5.85 -8.08
C LEU A 280 2.73 -6.69 -6.79
N HIS A 281 1.75 -6.56 -5.90
CA HIS A 281 1.77 -7.07 -4.53
C HIS A 281 1.92 -8.59 -4.49
N ALA A 282 1.30 -9.31 -5.44
CA ALA A 282 1.50 -10.74 -5.63
C ALA A 282 2.97 -11.14 -5.88
N ALA A 283 3.72 -10.35 -6.67
CA ALA A 283 5.15 -10.60 -6.86
C ALA A 283 5.96 -10.21 -5.63
N HIS A 284 5.52 -9.19 -4.90
CA HIS A 284 6.14 -8.75 -3.65
C HIS A 284 6.01 -9.80 -2.54
N HIS A 285 4.82 -10.36 -2.30
CA HIS A 285 4.64 -11.43 -1.30
C HIS A 285 5.40 -12.71 -1.64
N LEU A 286 5.56 -13.00 -2.94
CA LEU A 286 6.39 -14.12 -3.37
C LEU A 286 7.85 -13.93 -2.96
N ASN A 287 8.40 -12.71 -3.12
CA ASN A 287 9.76 -12.38 -2.71
C ASN A 287 9.93 -10.88 -2.47
N SER A 288 9.73 -10.45 -1.23
CA SER A 288 9.77 -9.04 -0.82
C SER A 288 11.17 -8.43 -0.86
N GLN A 289 12.21 -9.22 -1.15
CA GLN A 289 13.57 -8.72 -1.34
C GLN A 289 13.84 -8.20 -2.76
N VAL A 290 12.87 -8.30 -3.68
CA VAL A 290 12.97 -7.69 -5.00
C VAL A 290 12.65 -6.20 -4.89
N PRO A 291 13.59 -5.29 -5.18
CA PRO A 291 13.36 -3.88 -5.02
C PRO A 291 12.38 -3.33 -6.07
N PHE A 292 11.65 -2.28 -5.70
CA PHE A 292 10.61 -1.63 -6.49
C PHE A 292 10.96 -1.37 -7.96
N HIS A 293 12.22 -0.97 -8.25
CA HIS A 293 12.68 -0.65 -9.60
C HIS A 293 12.94 -1.89 -10.48
N LYS A 294 12.98 -3.09 -9.89
CA LYS A 294 13.10 -4.38 -10.60
C LYS A 294 11.86 -5.26 -10.48
N LEU A 295 10.96 -4.95 -9.56
CA LEU A 295 9.75 -5.74 -9.29
C LEU A 295 8.92 -5.98 -10.55
N ARG A 296 8.76 -4.97 -11.41
CA ARG A 296 8.05 -5.11 -12.69
C ARG A 296 8.72 -6.08 -13.66
N ARG A 297 10.05 -6.12 -13.70
CA ARG A 297 10.79 -7.06 -14.54
C ARG A 297 10.63 -8.49 -14.00
N ALA A 298 10.76 -8.67 -12.68
CA ALA A 298 10.53 -9.96 -12.04
C ALA A 298 9.10 -10.46 -12.30
N HIS A 299 8.09 -9.62 -12.13
CA HIS A 299 6.70 -9.95 -12.42
C HIS A 299 6.48 -10.40 -13.88
N LYS A 300 7.06 -9.69 -14.87
CA LYS A 300 6.96 -10.11 -16.29
C LYS A 300 7.62 -11.46 -16.55
N GLU A 301 8.78 -11.73 -15.95
CA GLU A 301 9.43 -13.03 -16.06
C GLU A 301 8.59 -14.14 -15.41
N LEU A 302 8.00 -13.89 -14.23
CA LEU A 302 7.09 -14.82 -13.55
C LEU A 302 5.86 -15.15 -14.39
N MET A 303 5.19 -14.13 -14.95
CA MET A 303 4.02 -14.31 -15.82
C MET A 303 4.35 -15.11 -17.07
N ARG A 304 5.59 -15.06 -17.56
CA ARG A 304 6.05 -15.83 -18.73
C ARG A 304 6.41 -17.27 -18.35
N GLU A 305 7.25 -17.43 -17.33
CA GLU A 305 7.96 -18.68 -17.05
C GLU A 305 7.24 -19.59 -16.05
N VAL A 306 6.36 -19.06 -15.19
CA VAL A 306 5.71 -19.85 -14.11
C VAL A 306 4.19 -19.92 -14.32
N PRO A 307 3.66 -21.01 -14.91
CA PRO A 307 2.22 -21.19 -15.12
C PRO A 307 1.40 -21.04 -13.84
N ALA A 308 1.84 -21.65 -12.73
CA ALA A 308 1.13 -21.59 -11.46
C ALA A 308 0.98 -20.14 -10.92
N TYR A 309 2.00 -19.29 -11.11
CA TYR A 309 1.91 -17.88 -10.75
C TYR A 309 0.92 -17.16 -11.67
N ARG A 310 1.05 -17.34 -12.98
CA ARG A 310 0.18 -16.69 -13.97
C ARG A 310 -1.30 -17.04 -13.78
N GLU A 311 -1.60 -18.31 -13.48
CA GLU A 311 -2.98 -18.80 -13.34
C GLU A 311 -3.64 -18.38 -12.03
N LYS A 312 -2.86 -18.30 -10.94
CA LYS A 312 -3.37 -17.93 -9.61
C LYS A 312 -3.26 -16.43 -9.31
N ASN A 313 -2.56 -15.65 -10.13
CA ASN A 313 -2.42 -14.21 -9.93
C ASN A 313 -3.68 -13.47 -10.40
N THR A 314 -4.43 -12.91 -9.45
CA THR A 314 -5.55 -12.02 -9.75
C THR A 314 -5.02 -10.65 -10.17
N MET A 315 -5.28 -10.25 -11.42
CA MET A 315 -4.88 -8.96 -11.96
C MET A 315 -6.06 -7.99 -12.08
N SER A 316 -5.82 -6.71 -11.82
CA SER A 316 -6.77 -5.62 -12.05
C SER A 316 -6.09 -4.43 -12.73
N ASN A 317 -6.77 -3.81 -13.69
CA ASN A 317 -6.31 -2.66 -14.44
C ASN A 317 -7.07 -1.35 -14.08
N GLY A 318 -8.06 -1.42 -13.19
CA GLY A 318 -8.85 -0.27 -12.76
C GLY A 318 -9.19 -0.31 -11.27
N ILE A 319 -9.38 0.87 -10.66
CA ILE A 319 -9.77 0.97 -9.24
C ILE A 319 -11.15 0.33 -9.01
N THR A 320 -12.11 0.63 -9.88
CA THR A 320 -13.46 0.04 -9.81
C THR A 320 -13.48 -1.45 -10.10
N GLU A 321 -12.62 -1.91 -11.03
CA GLU A 321 -12.41 -3.34 -11.30
C GLU A 321 -11.87 -4.05 -10.06
N THR A 322 -10.88 -3.47 -9.37
CA THR A 322 -10.35 -4.02 -8.10
C THR A 322 -11.48 -4.18 -7.08
N PHE A 323 -12.30 -3.14 -6.87
CA PHE A 323 -13.41 -3.21 -5.90
C PHE A 323 -14.51 -4.20 -6.32
N TRP A 324 -14.79 -4.31 -7.62
CA TRP A 324 -15.73 -5.30 -8.14
C TRP A 324 -15.23 -6.73 -7.87
N GLN A 325 -13.95 -7.01 -8.16
CA GLN A 325 -13.32 -8.30 -7.85
C GLN A 325 -13.39 -8.62 -6.35
N ILE A 326 -13.12 -7.64 -5.48
CA ILE A 326 -13.22 -7.80 -4.02
C ILE A 326 -14.65 -8.16 -3.59
N TYR A 327 -15.66 -7.54 -4.20
CA TYR A 327 -17.06 -7.81 -3.85
C TYR A 327 -17.53 -9.20 -4.29
N GLU A 328 -17.03 -9.68 -5.44
CA GLU A 328 -17.42 -10.97 -6.01
C GLU A 328 -16.67 -12.15 -5.39
N CYS A 329 -15.40 -11.96 -5.04
CA CYS A 329 -14.55 -13.02 -4.53
C CYS A 329 -14.54 -13.02 -2.99
N PRO A 330 -14.79 -14.16 -2.33
CA PRO A 330 -14.62 -14.26 -0.89
C PRO A 330 -13.15 -14.08 -0.51
N THR A 331 -12.91 -13.49 0.66
CA THR A 331 -11.56 -13.47 1.26
C THR A 331 -11.39 -14.74 2.09
N VAL A 332 -10.36 -15.53 1.80
CA VAL A 332 -10.05 -16.73 2.58
C VAL A 332 -8.83 -16.45 3.44
N ILE A 333 -8.97 -16.68 4.75
CA ILE A 333 -7.93 -16.52 5.75
C ILE A 333 -7.63 -17.85 6.43
N LYS A 334 -6.53 -17.94 7.19
CA LYS A 334 -6.18 -19.14 7.95
C LYS A 334 -7.20 -19.37 9.07
N ALA A 335 -7.40 -20.63 9.43
CA ALA A 335 -8.20 -20.97 10.59
C ALA A 335 -7.56 -20.39 11.86
N VAL A 336 -8.39 -19.98 12.83
CA VAL A 336 -7.93 -19.57 14.16
C VAL A 336 -7.25 -20.78 14.80
N ALA A 337 -5.95 -20.70 15.06
CA ALA A 337 -5.31 -21.69 15.91
C ALA A 337 -5.88 -21.51 17.34
N GLU A 338 -6.33 -22.60 17.98
CA GLU A 338 -6.88 -22.57 19.35
C GLU A 338 -5.91 -21.97 20.40
N GLN A 339 -4.64 -21.75 20.03
CA GLN A 339 -3.61 -21.18 20.89
C GLN A 339 -2.84 -20.06 20.18
N GLY A 340 -2.96 -18.86 20.73
CA GLY A 340 -2.13 -17.71 20.41
C GLY A 340 -2.94 -16.45 20.23
N GLN A 341 -3.11 -15.65 21.29
CA GLN A 341 -3.39 -14.24 21.15
C GLN A 341 -2.08 -13.53 20.78
N ALA A 342 -2.12 -12.70 19.75
CA ALA A 342 -1.01 -11.80 19.46
C ALA A 342 -1.06 -10.70 20.53
N GLU A 343 0.02 -10.55 21.31
CA GLU A 343 0.17 -9.42 22.22
C GLU A 343 0.48 -8.16 21.43
N TRP A 344 -0.55 -7.55 20.84
CA TRP A 344 -0.41 -6.29 20.14
C TRP A 344 -0.34 -5.12 21.13
N GLN A 345 0.86 -4.70 21.51
CA GLN A 345 1.08 -3.44 22.23
C GLN A 345 1.14 -2.23 21.28
N SER A 346 0.35 -2.21 20.21
CA SER A 346 0.45 -1.19 19.15
C SER A 346 -0.41 0.06 19.39
N GLY A 347 -1.21 0.11 20.47
CA GLY A 347 -2.11 1.25 20.75
C GLY A 347 -3.21 1.46 19.70
N GLN A 348 -3.30 0.59 18.69
CA GLN A 348 -4.27 0.67 17.60
C GLN A 348 -5.68 0.37 18.13
N VAL A 349 -6.68 1.11 17.61
CA VAL A 349 -8.07 1.04 18.10
C VAL A 349 -8.67 -0.36 17.94
N TRP A 350 -8.29 -1.06 16.86
CA TRP A 350 -8.75 -2.41 16.55
C TRP A 350 -7.95 -3.51 17.28
N ALA A 351 -6.79 -3.21 17.87
CA ALA A 351 -5.92 -4.18 18.54
C ALA A 351 -6.31 -4.47 20.00
N LYS A 352 -7.33 -3.80 20.54
CA LYS A 352 -7.76 -3.92 21.96
C LYS A 352 -8.91 -4.91 22.21
N ARG A 353 -9.18 -5.85 21.31
CA ARG A 353 -10.26 -6.83 21.47
C ARG A 353 -9.77 -8.25 21.70
#